data_AF-A0A2W2CD43-F1
#
_entry.id   AF-A0A2W2CD43-F1
#
_cell.length_a   1.000
_cell.length_b   1.000
_cell.length_c   1.000
_cell.angle_alpha   90.00
_cell.angle_beta   90.00
_cell.angle_gamma   90.00
#
_symmetry.space_group_name_H-M   'P 1'
#
loop_
_entity.id
_entity.type
_entity.pdbx_description
1 polymer ?
#
loop_
_entity_poly.entity_id
_entity_poly.type
_entity_poly.pdbx_seq_one_letter_code
_entity_poly.pdbx_strand_id
1 'polypeptide(L)'
;SPAMFSGWGVRTLANTEARYNPVGYHVGTVWPFDNSIIAWGLRRYGFQKEAARIAEAVIQASAYFQGRLPEAFAGYDRALTNYPVEYPTACSPQGWSAGAPLLFLRTMLGLNPHENHLATDPVLPPSIKRIELIDIPGRWGRANAFGLRTGGRKRLRV
;
A
#
# COMPACT_ATOMS: atom_id res chain seq x y z
N SER A 1 12.15 -0.49 7.78
CA SER A 1 12.66 -1.08 9.03
C SER A 1 11.80 -2.28 9.41
N PRO A 2 12.40 -3.44 9.76
CA PRO A 2 11.67 -4.59 10.29
C PRO A 2 10.87 -4.31 11.57
N ALA A 3 11.38 -3.44 12.45
CA ALA A 3 10.71 -3.13 13.72
C ALA A 3 9.37 -2.40 13.54
N MET A 4 9.24 -1.60 12.46
CA MET A 4 8.02 -0.86 12.12
C MET A 4 7.05 -1.65 11.24
N PHE A 5 7.55 -2.48 10.32
CA PHE A 5 6.73 -3.17 9.33
C PHE A 5 6.29 -4.54 9.86
N SER A 6 5.01 -4.68 10.20
CA SER A 6 4.43 -5.89 10.80
C SER A 6 4.20 -7.05 9.82
N GLY A 7 4.39 -6.82 8.52
CA GLY A 7 3.92 -7.73 7.47
C GLY A 7 2.49 -7.42 6.99
N TRP A 8 1.67 -6.74 7.79
CA TRP A 8 0.36 -6.21 7.39
C TRP A 8 0.40 -4.72 7.00
N GLY A 9 1.42 -4.00 7.48
CA GLY A 9 1.67 -2.59 7.18
C GLY A 9 2.72 -2.03 8.13
N VAL A 10 2.96 -0.72 8.03
CA VAL A 10 3.77 0.06 8.95
C VAL A 10 2.92 0.44 10.17
N ARG A 11 3.42 0.11 11.35
CA ARG A 11 2.85 0.44 12.66
C ARG A 11 3.03 1.93 12.97
N THR A 12 2.19 2.45 13.86
CA THR A 12 2.35 3.78 14.45
C THR A 12 3.59 3.91 15.34
N LEU A 13 4.06 2.80 15.93
CA LEU A 13 5.27 2.73 16.74
C LEU A 13 6.05 1.43 16.46
N ALA A 14 7.37 1.45 16.54
CA ALA A 14 8.19 0.26 16.34
C ALA A 14 7.99 -0.72 17.51
N ASN A 15 8.07 -2.02 17.25
CA ASN A 15 7.91 -3.03 18.30
C ASN A 15 9.05 -3.06 19.35
N THR A 16 10.10 -2.27 19.13
CA THR A 16 11.22 -2.07 20.05
C THR A 16 11.01 -0.90 21.02
N GLU A 17 9.99 -0.06 20.80
CA GLU A 17 9.74 1.10 21.64
C GLU A 17 9.03 0.72 22.94
N ALA A 18 9.40 1.37 24.05
CA ALA A 18 8.87 1.05 25.38
C ALA A 18 7.33 1.18 25.50
N ARG A 19 6.70 2.03 24.69
CA ARG A 19 5.24 2.24 24.69
C ARG A 19 4.51 1.39 23.65
N TYR A 20 5.20 0.51 22.94
CA TYR A 20 4.59 -0.32 21.93
C TYR A 20 3.48 -1.19 22.52
N ASN A 21 2.29 -1.06 21.94
CA ASN A 21 1.16 -1.93 22.21
C ASN A 21 0.48 -2.25 20.87
N PRO A 22 0.47 -3.52 20.41
CA PRO A 22 -0.12 -3.91 19.13
C PRO A 22 -1.60 -3.56 19.02
N VAL A 23 -2.32 -3.45 20.16
CA VAL A 23 -3.73 -3.05 20.24
C VAL A 23 -3.89 -1.64 20.83
N GLY A 24 -2.85 -0.81 20.80
CA GLY A 24 -2.91 0.59 21.23
C GLY A 24 -3.13 1.55 20.06
N TYR A 25 -4.18 2.38 20.14
CA TYR A 25 -4.70 3.22 19.05
C TYR A 25 -3.64 3.99 18.23
N HIS A 26 -2.67 4.61 18.89
CA HIS A 26 -1.56 5.36 18.25
C HIS A 26 -0.17 4.89 18.67
N VAL A 27 -0.06 3.70 19.25
CA VAL A 27 1.19 3.21 19.86
C VAL A 27 1.54 1.78 19.41
N GLY A 28 1.04 1.35 18.25
CA GLY A 28 1.41 0.06 17.69
C GLY A 28 0.43 -0.52 16.67
N THR A 29 -0.75 0.06 16.49
CA THR A 29 -1.70 -0.30 15.42
C THR A 29 -1.20 0.08 14.02
N VAL A 30 -1.85 -0.48 13.00
CA VAL A 30 -1.61 -0.20 11.58
C VAL A 30 -2.84 0.50 11.00
N TRP A 31 -2.61 1.63 10.33
CA TRP A 31 -3.64 2.48 9.75
C TRP A 31 -3.53 2.46 8.22
N PRO A 32 -4.56 1.99 7.49
CA PRO A 32 -4.50 1.92 6.02
C PRO A 32 -4.26 3.27 5.35
N PHE A 33 -4.87 4.33 5.89
CA PHE A 33 -4.67 5.71 5.42
C PHE A 33 -3.20 6.14 5.54
N ASP A 34 -2.61 6.06 6.74
CA ASP A 34 -1.21 6.44 6.98
C ASP A 34 -0.25 5.64 6.08
N ASN A 35 -0.51 4.33 5.93
CA ASN A 35 0.29 3.46 5.08
C ASN A 35 0.25 3.88 3.60
N SER A 36 -0.88 4.41 3.13
CA SER A 36 -0.99 4.93 1.76
C SER A 36 -0.12 6.18 1.55
N ILE A 37 -0.05 7.06 2.55
CA ILE A 37 0.81 8.25 2.53
C ILE A 37 2.28 7.85 2.65
N ILE A 38 2.62 6.92 3.55
CA ILE A 38 3.99 6.40 3.71
C ILE A 38 4.48 5.78 2.39
N ALA A 39 3.67 4.91 1.76
CA ALA A 39 4.01 4.30 0.49
C ALA A 39 4.21 5.35 -0.61
N TRP A 40 3.32 6.34 -0.68
CA TRP A 40 3.43 7.43 -1.65
C TRP A 40 4.70 8.26 -1.45
N GLY A 41 5.02 8.61 -0.19
CA GLY A 41 6.26 9.29 0.18
C GLY A 41 7.49 8.48 -0.23
N LEU A 42 7.58 7.22 0.19
CA LEU A 42 8.67 6.31 -0.17
C LEU A 42 8.89 6.27 -1.69
N ARG A 43 7.81 6.16 -2.47
CA ARG A 43 7.90 6.19 -3.92
C ARG A 43 8.52 7.49 -4.44
N ARG A 44 8.10 8.65 -3.92
CA ARG A 44 8.66 9.96 -4.33
C ARG A 44 10.15 10.09 -3.99
N TYR A 45 10.62 9.40 -2.96
CA TYR A 45 12.02 9.32 -2.58
C TYR A 45 12.81 8.18 -3.27
N GLY A 46 12.21 7.49 -4.25
CA GLY A 46 12.89 6.43 -5.03
C GLY A 46 12.78 5.02 -4.45
N PHE A 47 12.11 4.83 -3.31
CA PHE A 47 11.90 3.53 -2.65
C PHE A 47 10.65 2.81 -3.19
N GLN A 48 10.63 2.58 -4.51
CA GLN A 48 9.46 2.09 -5.23
C GLN A 48 9.08 0.64 -4.84
N LYS A 49 10.08 -0.21 -4.54
CA LYS A 49 9.86 -1.61 -4.15
C LYS A 49 9.25 -1.71 -2.76
N GLU A 50 9.74 -0.89 -1.83
CA GLU A 50 9.24 -0.78 -0.47
C GLU A 50 7.81 -0.23 -0.46
N ALA A 51 7.54 0.79 -1.27
CA ALA A 51 6.19 1.33 -1.47
C ALA A 51 5.22 0.26 -1.99
N ALA A 52 5.63 -0.51 -3.01
CA ALA A 52 4.82 -1.61 -3.56
C ALA A 52 4.57 -2.72 -2.52
N ARG A 53 5.56 -3.03 -1.68
CA ARG A 53 5.43 -4.00 -0.58
C ARG A 53 4.41 -3.55 0.48
N ILE A 54 4.39 -2.26 0.84
CA ILE A 54 3.39 -1.73 1.79
C ILE A 54 2.00 -1.79 1.17
N ALA A 55 1.86 -1.38 -0.09
CA ALA A 55 0.60 -1.45 -0.83
C ALA A 55 0.05 -2.89 -0.85
N GLU A 56 0.89 -3.87 -1.19
CA GLU A 56 0.55 -5.29 -1.16
C GLU A 56 0.03 -5.75 0.21
N ALA A 57 0.76 -5.42 1.27
CA ALA A 57 0.45 -5.87 2.62
C ALA A 57 -0.93 -5.37 3.09
N VAL A 58 -1.25 -4.11 2.82
CA VAL A 58 -2.54 -3.51 3.21
C VAL A 58 -3.68 -3.98 2.30
N ILE A 59 -3.45 -4.13 0.99
CA ILE A 59 -4.45 -4.71 0.08
C ILE A 59 -4.76 -6.17 0.47
N GLN A 60 -3.75 -6.95 0.87
CA GLN A 60 -3.99 -8.30 1.39
C GLN A 60 -4.80 -8.30 2.70
N ALA A 61 -4.61 -7.29 3.56
CA ALA A 61 -5.41 -7.15 4.77
C ALA A 61 -6.90 -6.94 4.44
N SER A 62 -7.24 -6.22 3.35
CA SER A 62 -8.64 -5.95 3.01
C SER A 62 -9.46 -7.21 2.75
N ALA A 63 -8.83 -8.32 2.35
CA ALA A 63 -9.52 -9.61 2.18
C ALA A 63 -10.17 -10.13 3.48
N TYR A 64 -9.60 -9.76 4.64
CA TYR A 64 -10.12 -10.12 5.95
C TYR A 64 -11.22 -9.17 6.44
N PHE A 65 -11.37 -8.01 5.79
CA PHE A 65 -12.37 -6.99 6.11
C PHE A 65 -13.43 -6.85 5.01
N GLN A 66 -13.72 -7.94 4.28
CA GLN A 66 -14.73 -7.95 3.20
C GLN A 66 -14.49 -6.86 2.12
N GLY A 67 -13.23 -6.54 1.83
CA GLY A 67 -12.83 -5.49 0.90
C GLY A 67 -12.95 -4.06 1.45
N ARG A 68 -13.36 -3.88 2.71
CA ARG A 68 -13.61 -2.59 3.36
C ARG A 68 -12.56 -2.34 4.43
N LEU A 69 -11.47 -1.67 4.05
CA LEU A 69 -10.40 -1.35 4.99
C LEU A 69 -10.94 -0.55 6.20
N PRO A 70 -10.64 -1.00 7.44
CA PRO A 70 -11.05 -0.30 8.65
C PRO A 70 -10.17 0.93 8.86
N GLU A 71 -10.55 1.79 9.81
CA GLU A 71 -9.71 2.88 10.32
C GLU A 71 -8.31 2.40 10.73
N ALA A 72 -8.26 1.34 11.53
CA ALA A 72 -7.04 0.72 12.02
C ALA A 72 -7.29 -0.75 12.35
N PHE A 73 -6.21 -1.53 12.39
CA PHE A 73 -6.19 -2.89 12.93
C PHE A 73 -4.93 -3.09 13.76
N ALA A 74 -4.91 -4.14 14.59
CA ALA A 74 -3.80 -4.37 15.52
C ALA A 74 -2.49 -4.63 14.77
N GLY A 75 -1.38 -4.10 15.29
CA GLY A 75 -0.07 -4.24 14.65
C GLY A 75 0.74 -5.44 15.13
N TYR A 76 0.10 -6.57 15.44
CA TYR A 76 0.82 -7.83 15.64
C TYR A 76 1.64 -8.20 14.40
N ASP A 77 2.77 -8.88 14.60
CA ASP A 77 3.52 -9.46 13.49
C ASP A 77 2.64 -10.47 12.72
N ARG A 78 2.67 -10.40 11.39
CA ARG A 78 1.89 -11.27 10.52
C ARG A 78 2.14 -12.75 10.80
N ALA A 79 3.37 -13.12 11.14
CA ALA A 79 3.75 -14.50 11.46
C ALA A 79 3.15 -15.01 12.78
N LEU A 80 2.75 -14.10 13.69
CA LEU A 80 2.16 -14.46 14.97
C LEU A 80 0.67 -14.81 14.83
N THR A 81 -0.07 -14.04 14.04
CA THR A 81 -1.53 -14.16 13.96
C THR A 81 -2.03 -14.78 12.66
N ASN A 82 -1.28 -14.71 11.56
CA ASN A 82 -1.68 -15.12 10.20
C ASN A 82 -2.92 -14.40 9.61
N TYR A 83 -3.54 -13.49 10.36
CA TYR A 83 -4.59 -12.57 9.92
C TYR A 83 -4.42 -11.19 10.60
N PRO A 84 -4.89 -10.09 10.00
CA PRO A 84 -4.90 -8.79 10.66
C PRO A 84 -5.96 -8.80 11.76
N VAL A 85 -5.55 -8.70 13.03
CA VAL A 85 -6.48 -8.74 14.16
C VAL A 85 -7.27 -7.44 14.20
N GLU A 86 -8.59 -7.56 14.25
CA GLU A 86 -9.50 -6.41 14.28
C GLU A 86 -9.25 -5.54 15.52
N TYR A 87 -9.33 -4.22 15.33
CA TYR A 87 -9.28 -3.27 16.43
C TYR A 87 -10.72 -3.04 16.95
N PRO A 88 -11.03 -3.33 18.23
CA PRO A 88 -12.42 -3.48 18.71
C PRO A 88 -13.34 -2.27 18.50
N THR A 89 -12.79 -1.06 18.44
CA THR A 89 -13.56 0.19 18.29
C THR A 89 -13.29 0.90 16.96
N ALA A 90 -12.68 0.22 15.99
CA ALA A 90 -12.40 0.84 14.70
C ALA A 90 -13.67 1.07 13.90
N CYS A 91 -13.78 2.25 13.29
CA CYS A 91 -14.79 2.46 12.27
C CYS A 91 -14.49 1.56 11.06
N SER A 92 -15.48 0.78 10.61
CA SER A 92 -15.35 -0.10 9.45
C SER A 92 -16.58 -0.04 8.55
N PRO A 93 -16.47 0.54 7.33
CA PRO A 93 -15.33 1.24 6.77
C PRO A 93 -15.18 2.65 7.35
N GLN A 94 -13.97 3.18 7.33
CA GLN A 94 -13.69 4.57 7.69
C GLN A 94 -13.39 5.40 6.43
N GLY A 95 -13.89 6.64 6.39
CA GLY A 95 -13.86 7.48 5.18
C GLY A 95 -12.47 7.77 4.62
N TRP A 96 -11.46 8.01 5.46
CA TRP A 96 -10.07 8.20 5.03
C TRP A 96 -9.45 6.91 4.49
N SER A 97 -9.77 5.77 5.10
CA SER A 97 -9.28 4.45 4.70
C SER A 97 -9.85 4.00 3.35
N ALA A 98 -11.03 4.48 2.96
CA ALA A 98 -11.62 4.24 1.65
C ALA A 98 -10.79 4.83 0.48
N GLY A 99 -10.01 5.89 0.74
CA GLY A 99 -9.11 6.49 -0.26
C GLY A 99 -7.79 5.74 -0.43
N ALA A 100 -7.37 4.94 0.55
CA ALA A 100 -6.07 4.27 0.57
C ALA A 100 -5.83 3.36 -0.66
N PRO A 101 -6.78 2.49 -1.09
CA PRO A 101 -6.60 1.66 -2.29
C PRO A 101 -6.31 2.46 -3.56
N LEU A 102 -6.93 3.63 -3.73
CA LEU A 102 -6.71 4.49 -4.90
C LEU A 102 -5.29 5.09 -4.89
N LEU A 103 -4.81 5.52 -3.73
CA LEU A 103 -3.44 6.02 -3.61
C LEU A 103 -2.39 4.91 -3.74
N PHE A 104 -2.68 3.69 -3.27
CA PHE A 104 -1.85 2.52 -3.53
C PHE A 104 -1.79 2.18 -5.02
N LEU A 105 -2.92 2.22 -5.74
CA LEU A 105 -2.96 2.01 -7.18
C LEU A 105 -2.09 3.03 -7.92
N ARG A 106 -2.27 4.32 -7.60
CA ARG A 106 -1.42 5.40 -8.13
C ARG A 106 0.06 5.15 -7.83
N THR A 107 0.36 4.72 -6.62
CA THR A 107 1.73 4.45 -6.15
C THR A 107 2.32 3.25 -6.87
N MET A 108 1.61 2.15 -7.07
CA MET A 108 2.14 0.98 -7.77
C MET A 108 2.33 1.24 -9.27
N LEU A 109 1.39 1.91 -9.94
CA LEU A 109 1.48 2.25 -11.36
C LEU A 109 2.44 3.41 -11.67
N GLY A 110 2.79 4.19 -10.65
CA GLY A 110 3.66 5.35 -10.83
C GLY A 110 3.05 6.47 -11.64
N LEU A 111 1.75 6.70 -11.46
CA LEU A 111 1.04 7.73 -12.22
C LEU A 111 1.55 9.11 -11.80
N ASN A 112 2.21 9.79 -12.73
CA ASN A 112 2.75 11.12 -12.55
C ASN A 112 2.24 12.07 -13.64
N PRO A 113 1.18 12.84 -13.35
CA PRO A 113 0.69 13.89 -14.23
C PRO A 113 1.73 15.00 -14.44
N HIS A 114 2.04 15.32 -15.69
CA HIS A 114 2.89 16.43 -16.10
C HIS A 114 2.22 17.22 -17.20
N GLU A 115 1.70 18.40 -16.88
CA GLU A 115 0.98 19.28 -17.82
C GLU A 115 -0.07 18.51 -18.64
N ASN A 116 0.22 18.18 -19.90
CA ASN A 116 -0.65 17.51 -20.86
C ASN A 116 -0.28 16.04 -21.09
N HIS A 117 0.50 15.42 -20.20
CA HIS A 117 0.92 14.02 -20.29
C HIS A 117 0.76 13.30 -18.94
N LEU A 118 0.51 11.99 -18.99
CA LEU A 118 0.51 11.10 -17.83
C LEU A 118 1.67 10.12 -17.94
N ALA A 119 2.75 10.39 -17.21
CA ALA A 119 3.86 9.45 -17.13
C ALA A 119 3.50 8.26 -16.21
N THR A 120 4.04 7.09 -16.54
CA THR A 120 3.84 5.86 -15.77
C THR A 120 5.17 5.14 -15.59
N ASP A 121 5.39 4.57 -14.42
CA ASP A 121 6.61 3.83 -14.06
C ASP A 121 6.23 2.69 -13.08
N PRO A 122 5.61 1.62 -13.59
CA PRO A 122 4.96 0.62 -12.75
C PRO A 122 5.97 -0.24 -12.00
N VAL A 123 5.80 -0.33 -10.67
CA VAL A 123 6.48 -1.30 -9.81
C VAL A 123 5.42 -2.09 -9.05
N LEU A 124 5.22 -3.34 -9.48
CA LEU A 124 4.22 -4.22 -8.90
C LEU A 124 4.85 -5.16 -7.86
N PRO A 125 4.15 -5.42 -6.75
CA PRO A 125 4.59 -6.39 -5.76
C PRO A 125 4.41 -7.83 -6.26
N PRO A 126 5.02 -8.84 -5.60
CA PRO A 126 5.01 -10.22 -6.09
C PRO A 126 3.65 -10.88 -6.29
N SER A 127 2.67 -10.58 -5.46
CA SER A 127 1.32 -11.15 -5.59
C SER A 127 0.53 -10.58 -6.78
N ILE A 128 0.91 -9.42 -7.32
CA ILE A 128 0.19 -8.76 -8.39
C ILE A 128 0.96 -8.87 -9.70
N LYS A 129 0.46 -9.71 -10.61
CA LYS A 129 1.12 -9.94 -11.91
C LYS A 129 0.88 -8.79 -12.90
N ARG A 130 -0.34 -8.23 -12.90
CA ARG A 130 -0.79 -7.22 -13.86
C ARG A 130 -1.78 -6.28 -13.21
N ILE A 131 -1.67 -5.00 -13.51
CA ILE A 131 -2.65 -3.95 -13.20
C ILE A 131 -2.86 -3.15 -14.48
N GLU A 132 -4.12 -2.88 -14.81
CA GLU A 132 -4.46 -1.99 -15.92
C GLU A 132 -5.47 -0.98 -15.43
N LEU A 133 -5.17 0.29 -15.71
CA LEU A 133 -6.10 1.37 -15.50
C LEU A 133 -6.33 2.03 -16.85
N ILE A 134 -7.53 1.85 -17.38
CA ILE A 134 -7.94 2.31 -18.71
C ILE A 134 -8.72 3.62 -18.61
N ASP A 135 -8.70 4.39 -19.70
CA ASP A 135 -9.52 5.58 -19.88
C ASP A 135 -9.36 6.66 -18.80
N ILE A 136 -8.15 6.80 -18.26
CA ILE A 136 -7.80 7.79 -17.23
C ILE A 136 -7.98 9.20 -17.80
N PRO A 137 -8.96 9.98 -17.31
CA PRO A 137 -9.16 11.34 -17.80
C PRO A 137 -8.11 12.29 -17.23
N GLY A 138 -7.74 13.30 -18.00
CA GLY A 138 -6.90 14.41 -17.56
C GLY A 138 -6.66 15.43 -18.65
N ARG A 139 -5.70 16.33 -18.45
CA ARG A 139 -5.32 17.33 -19.47
C ARG A 139 -4.75 16.70 -20.76
N TRP A 140 -4.33 15.45 -20.67
CA TRP A 140 -3.93 14.58 -21.80
C TRP A 140 -5.11 13.95 -22.57
N GLY A 141 -6.36 14.34 -22.28
CA GLY A 141 -7.54 13.66 -22.81
C GLY A 141 -7.80 12.37 -22.03
N ARG A 142 -7.61 11.21 -22.67
CA ARG A 142 -7.69 9.89 -22.03
C ARG A 142 -6.39 9.11 -22.24
N ALA A 143 -5.89 8.48 -21.18
CA ALA A 143 -4.69 7.65 -21.23
C ALA A 143 -4.93 6.32 -20.52
N ASN A 144 -4.18 5.30 -20.94
CA ASN A 144 -4.14 4.01 -20.27
C ASN A 144 -2.81 3.86 -19.51
N ALA A 145 -2.84 3.23 -18.35
CA ALA A 145 -1.66 2.89 -17.56
C ALA A 145 -1.62 1.38 -17.33
N PHE A 146 -0.48 0.77 -17.64
CA PHE A 146 -0.30 -0.67 -17.57
C PHE A 146 0.89 -0.99 -16.67
N GLY A 147 0.69 -1.87 -15.71
CA GLY A 147 1.75 -2.51 -14.95
C GLY A 147 1.77 -4.00 -15.26
N LEU A 148 2.92 -4.52 -15.68
CA LEU A 148 3.13 -5.95 -15.87
C LEU A 148 4.42 -6.35 -15.17
N ARG A 149 4.33 -7.32 -14.26
CA ARG A 149 5.51 -7.93 -13.67
C ARG A 149 6.10 -8.90 -14.68
N THR A 150 7.09 -8.45 -15.43
CA THR A 150 7.87 -9.34 -16.30
C THR A 150 8.67 -10.28 -15.40
N GLY A 151 8.34 -11.57 -15.43
CA GLY A 151 9.20 -12.60 -14.82
C GLY A 151 10.59 -12.46 -15.44
N GLY A 152 11.62 -12.39 -14.60
CA GLY A 152 12.98 -12.01 -14.99
C GLY A 152 13.48 -12.71 -16.26
N ARG A 153 13.31 -12.05 -17.41
CA ARG A 153 14.20 -12.19 -18.55
C ARG A 153 14.89 -10.85 -18.69
N LYS A 154 16.17 -10.82 -18.32
CA LYS A 154 17.08 -9.76 -18.75
C LYS A 154 16.83 -9.56 -20.25
N ARG A 155 16.42 -8.36 -20.65
CA ARG A 155 16.51 -7.95 -22.05
C ARG A 155 17.99 -8.07 -22.43
N LEU A 156 18.36 -9.13 -23.13
CA LEU A 156 19.57 -9.14 -23.94
C LEU A 156 19.34 -8.05 -24.99
N ARG A 157 20.08 -6.94 -24.82
CA ARG A 157 20.29 -6.01 -25.93
C ARG A 157 21.23 -6.74 -26.88
N VAL A 158 20.74 -7.08 -28.06
CA VAL A 158 21.55 -7.35 -29.25
C VAL A 158 21.80 -6.01 -29.92
#